data_AF-A0AAE0BA61-F1
#
_entry.id   AF-A0AAE0BA61-F1
#
_cell.length_a   1.000
_cell.length_b   1.000
_cell.length_c   1.000
_cell.angle_alpha   90.00
_cell.angle_beta   90.00
_cell.angle_gamma   90.00
#
_symmetry.space_group_name_H-M   'P 1'
#
loop_
_entity.id
_entity.type
_entity.pdbx_description
1 polymer ?
#
loop_
_entity_poly.entity_id
_entity_poly.type
_entity_poly.pdbx_seq_one_letter_code
_entity_poly.pdbx_strand_id
1 'polypeptide(L)'
;MCNRRRRVDLIEPSVVGTRNVLNACLKAKAKRVVVVSSIGAVIVNPNWPKDQAMDEECWSDRDSCKTTKNYYCLGKTIAESEAFEYAKRGELDIVTVCPSIVIGTMLQPTINSSSLLLLTMLKENFVDSMHVYHDSFTEVDDCEKLSSEKLQDLGWKYRPLEESIVDSVMNYEERGLLLKK
;
A
#
# COMPACT_ATOMS: atom_id res chain seq x y z
N MET A 1 0.02 -20.82 17.03
CA MET A 1 1.35 -20.14 17.18
C MET A 1 1.65 -19.10 16.10
N CYS A 2 1.24 -19.28 14.83
CA CYS A 2 1.50 -18.33 13.73
C CYS A 2 0.92 -16.90 13.94
N ASN A 3 -0.28 -16.77 14.51
CA ASN A 3 -0.94 -15.46 14.68
C ASN A 3 -0.25 -14.54 15.70
N ARG A 4 0.42 -15.09 16.71
CA ARG A 4 1.13 -14.30 17.73
C ARG A 4 2.37 -13.63 17.15
N ARG A 5 3.10 -14.34 16.28
CA ARG A 5 4.30 -13.83 15.61
C ARG A 5 3.96 -12.70 14.64
N ARG A 6 2.92 -12.86 13.81
CA ARG A 6 2.49 -11.80 12.87
C ARG A 6 1.95 -10.54 13.55
N ARG A 7 1.29 -10.68 14.70
CA ARG A 7 0.87 -9.52 15.51
C ARG A 7 2.06 -8.68 15.97
N VAL A 8 3.10 -9.33 16.48
CA VAL A 8 4.31 -8.69 17.01
C VAL A 8 5.24 -8.20 15.90
N ASP A 9 5.31 -8.90 14.77
CA ASP A 9 6.30 -8.60 13.72
C ASP A 9 5.78 -7.61 12.67
N LEU A 10 4.46 -7.47 12.49
CA LEU A 10 3.86 -6.62 11.42
C LEU A 10 2.91 -5.54 11.97
N ILE A 11 1.91 -5.94 12.75
CA ILE A 11 0.83 -5.02 13.16
C ILE A 11 1.33 -4.06 14.23
N GLU A 12 1.91 -4.59 15.31
CA GLU A 12 2.36 -3.80 16.44
C GLU A 12 3.43 -2.76 16.07
N PRO A 13 4.49 -3.09 15.28
CA PRO A 13 5.47 -2.11 14.85
C PRO A 13 4.84 -1.00 14.00
N SER A 14 3.90 -1.34 13.11
CA SER A 14 3.19 -0.37 12.27
C SER A 14 2.36 0.61 13.11
N VAL A 15 1.59 0.11 14.07
CA VAL A 15 0.70 0.92 14.91
C VAL A 15 1.48 1.74 15.93
N VAL A 16 2.38 1.09 16.67
CA VAL A 16 3.19 1.75 17.71
C VAL A 16 4.15 2.75 17.08
N GLY A 17 4.76 2.41 15.93
CA GLY A 17 5.61 3.33 15.18
C GLY A 17 4.86 4.59 14.75
N THR A 18 3.66 4.43 14.19
CA THR A 18 2.80 5.55 13.80
C THR A 18 2.47 6.44 15.00
N ARG A 19 2.01 5.85 16.12
CA ARG A 19 1.70 6.59 17.34
C ARG A 19 2.90 7.35 17.90
N ASN A 20 4.09 6.73 17.90
CA ASN A 20 5.31 7.35 18.40
C ASN A 20 5.71 8.58 17.58
N VAL A 21 5.66 8.48 16.25
CA VAL A 21 5.96 9.61 15.35
C VAL A 21 4.92 10.71 15.51
N LEU A 22 3.63 10.39 15.55
CA LEU A 22 2.57 11.40 15.74
C LEU A 22 2.71 12.12 17.08
N ASN A 23 3.01 11.40 18.16
CA ASN A 23 3.30 12.02 19.46
C ASN A 23 4.52 12.94 19.40
N ALA A 24 5.57 12.58 18.65
CA ALA A 24 6.73 13.43 18.44
C ALA A 24 6.36 14.70 17.63
N CYS A 25 5.57 14.56 16.56
CA CYS A 25 5.05 15.68 15.78
C CYS A 25 4.20 16.64 16.62
N LEU A 26 3.35 16.11 17.50
CA LEU A 26 2.52 16.89 18.42
C LEU A 26 3.40 17.71 19.37
N LYS A 27 4.40 17.08 20.00
CA LYS A 27 5.36 17.77 20.88
C LYS A 27 6.17 18.83 20.12
N ALA A 28 6.53 18.54 18.87
CA ALA A 28 7.24 19.46 18.00
C ALA A 28 6.35 20.58 17.41
N LYS A 29 5.02 20.54 17.64
CA LYS A 29 4.04 21.46 17.06
C LYS A 29 4.13 21.51 15.53
N ALA A 30 4.25 20.34 14.91
CA ALA A 30 4.26 20.21 13.46
C ALA A 30 2.97 20.81 12.87
N LYS A 31 3.11 21.62 11.82
CA LYS A 31 1.96 22.29 11.19
C LYS A 31 1.04 21.33 10.45
N ARG A 32 1.63 20.34 9.78
CA ARG A 32 0.95 19.28 9.04
C ARG A 32 1.81 18.02 9.05
N VAL A 33 1.17 16.87 9.17
CA VAL A 33 1.81 15.57 9.07
C VAL A 33 1.23 14.82 7.87
N VAL A 34 2.11 14.39 6.97
CA VAL A 34 1.72 13.51 5.84
C VAL A 34 2.09 12.09 6.20
N VAL A 35 1.09 11.22 6.31
CA VAL A 35 1.26 9.80 6.65
C VAL A 35 1.21 8.97 5.38
N VAL A 36 2.28 8.24 5.10
CA VAL A 36 2.31 7.28 3.99
C VAL A 36 1.62 5.99 4.44
N SER A 37 0.33 5.89 4.11
CA SER A 37 -0.46 4.68 4.32
C SER A 37 -0.23 3.69 3.17
N SER A 38 -1.26 3.01 2.68
CA SER A 38 -1.21 2.05 1.58
C SER A 38 -2.63 1.74 1.11
N ILE A 39 -2.76 1.34 -0.15
CA ILE A 39 -3.96 0.68 -0.67
C ILE A 39 -4.45 -0.47 0.20
N GLY A 40 -3.56 -1.15 0.95
CA GLY A 40 -3.95 -2.20 1.90
C GLY A 40 -4.91 -1.72 3.01
N ALA A 41 -4.98 -0.41 3.27
CA ALA A 41 -5.97 0.16 4.18
C ALA A 41 -7.36 0.37 3.55
N VAL A 42 -7.50 0.16 2.24
CA VAL A 42 -8.69 0.44 1.42
C VAL A 42 -9.33 -0.83 0.84
N ILE A 43 -8.55 -1.72 0.21
CA ILE A 43 -9.07 -2.76 -0.71
C ILE A 43 -9.72 -3.99 -0.08
N VAL A 44 -9.53 -4.25 1.22
CA VAL A 44 -10.07 -5.47 1.83
C VAL A 44 -11.47 -5.19 2.36
N ASN A 45 -12.42 -4.89 1.47
CA ASN A 45 -13.78 -4.53 1.86
C ASN A 45 -14.83 -5.36 1.11
N PRO A 46 -15.30 -6.50 1.66
CA PRO A 46 -16.27 -7.35 0.97
C PRO A 46 -17.66 -6.72 0.84
N ASN A 47 -17.92 -5.60 1.54
CA ASN A 47 -19.19 -4.90 1.52
C ASN A 47 -19.19 -3.69 0.58
N TRP A 48 -18.08 -3.41 -0.11
CA TRP A 48 -18.02 -2.32 -1.08
C TRP A 48 -18.86 -2.67 -2.33
N PRO A 49 -19.63 -1.72 -2.90
CA PRO A 49 -20.39 -1.97 -4.12
C PRO A 49 -19.47 -2.34 -5.29
N LYS A 50 -19.78 -3.44 -5.99
CA LYS A 50 -18.93 -3.99 -7.07
C LYS A 50 -18.86 -3.09 -8.31
N ASP A 51 -19.89 -2.30 -8.53
CA ASP A 51 -20.04 -1.35 -9.63
C ASP A 51 -19.44 0.03 -9.32
N GLN A 52 -18.94 0.24 -8.11
CA GLN A 52 -18.35 1.49 -7.67
C GLN A 52 -16.83 1.39 -7.55
N ALA A 53 -16.12 2.35 -8.14
CA ALA A 53 -14.69 2.48 -7.90
C ALA A 53 -14.41 2.76 -6.41
N MET A 54 -13.43 2.09 -5.84
CA MET A 54 -12.95 2.40 -4.50
C MET A 54 -12.26 3.76 -4.50
N ASP A 55 -12.66 4.60 -3.56
CA ASP A 55 -12.10 5.93 -3.33
C ASP A 55 -11.75 6.09 -1.84
N GLU A 56 -11.49 7.33 -1.41
CA GLU A 56 -11.07 7.66 -0.05
C GLU A 56 -12.15 7.44 1.02
N GLU A 57 -13.39 7.10 0.63
CA GLU A 57 -14.44 6.69 1.57
C GLU A 57 -14.37 5.19 1.89
N CYS A 58 -13.65 4.40 1.09
CA CYS A 58 -13.49 2.97 1.32
C CYS A 58 -12.43 2.67 2.37
N TRP A 59 -12.74 1.73 3.26
CA TRP A 59 -11.85 1.22 4.29
C TRP A 59 -11.82 -0.30 4.25
N SER A 60 -10.62 -0.87 4.32
CA SER A 60 -10.42 -2.29 4.56
C SER A 60 -11.10 -2.70 5.87
N ASP A 61 -11.95 -3.71 5.80
CA ASP A 61 -12.61 -4.30 6.95
C ASP A 61 -11.60 -5.11 7.79
N ARG A 62 -11.54 -4.78 9.08
CA ARG A 62 -10.56 -5.35 10.00
C ARG A 62 -10.82 -6.84 10.24
N ASP A 63 -12.08 -7.26 10.29
CA ASP A 63 -12.42 -8.65 10.56
C ASP A 63 -12.22 -9.53 9.33
N SER A 64 -12.51 -9.00 8.14
CA SER A 64 -12.17 -9.61 6.86
C SER A 64 -10.65 -9.78 6.72
N CYS A 65 -9.86 -8.76 7.08
CA CYS A 65 -8.40 -8.86 7.08
C CYS A 65 -7.89 -9.94 8.05
N LYS A 66 -8.47 -10.08 9.24
CA LYS A 66 -8.10 -11.15 10.20
C LYS A 66 -8.47 -12.53 9.67
N THR A 67 -9.68 -12.67 9.12
CA THR A 67 -10.25 -13.94 8.63
C THR A 67 -9.46 -14.47 7.43
N THR A 68 -9.13 -13.58 6.48
CA THR A 68 -8.30 -13.88 5.30
C THR A 68 -6.80 -13.87 5.60
N LYS A 69 -6.39 -13.63 6.84
CA LYS A 69 -4.97 -13.55 7.28
C LYS A 69 -4.15 -12.48 6.53
N ASN A 70 -4.81 -11.44 6.00
CA ASN A 70 -4.21 -10.25 5.41
C ASN A 70 -3.69 -9.28 6.49
N TYR A 71 -2.69 -9.73 7.26
CA TYR A 71 -2.17 -8.99 8.41
C TYR A 71 -1.43 -7.70 8.05
N TYR A 72 -0.89 -7.59 6.84
CA TYR A 72 -0.34 -6.34 6.32
C TYR A 72 -1.44 -5.28 6.16
N CYS A 73 -2.52 -5.62 5.45
CA CYS A 73 -3.69 -4.76 5.27
C CYS A 73 -4.26 -4.36 6.63
N LEU A 74 -4.45 -5.31 7.55
CA LEU A 74 -4.90 -5.03 8.92
C LEU A 74 -3.99 -4.02 9.63
N GLY A 75 -2.67 -4.20 9.56
CA GLY A 75 -1.69 -3.31 10.18
C GLY A 75 -1.75 -1.89 9.61
N LYS A 76 -1.92 -1.76 8.29
CA LYS A 76 -2.09 -0.47 7.61
C LYS A 76 -3.42 0.20 7.97
N THR A 77 -4.53 -0.52 7.95
CA THR A 77 -5.85 -0.01 8.36
C THR A 77 -5.85 0.51 9.79
N ILE A 78 -5.27 -0.24 10.74
CA ILE A 78 -5.23 0.20 12.15
C ILE A 78 -4.31 1.41 12.31
N ALA A 79 -3.13 1.40 11.69
CA ALA A 79 -2.19 2.52 11.78
C ALA A 79 -2.77 3.82 11.17
N GLU A 80 -3.46 3.73 10.03
CA GLU A 80 -4.08 4.89 9.41
C GLU A 80 -5.28 5.41 10.23
N SER A 81 -6.10 4.51 10.76
CA SER A 81 -7.17 4.89 11.68
C SER A 81 -6.63 5.60 12.91
N GLU A 82 -5.52 5.14 13.49
CA GLU A 82 -4.86 5.82 14.61
C GLU A 82 -4.42 7.22 14.22
N ALA A 83 -3.87 7.42 13.02
CA ALA A 83 -3.54 8.75 12.52
C ALA A 83 -4.77 9.66 12.45
N PHE A 84 -5.89 9.18 11.89
CA PHE A 84 -7.11 9.98 11.84
C PHE A 84 -7.72 10.27 13.22
N GLU A 85 -7.47 9.46 14.24
CA GLU A 85 -7.91 9.81 15.60
C GLU A 85 -7.19 11.07 16.14
N TYR A 86 -5.91 11.29 15.82
CA TYR A 86 -5.23 12.56 16.16
C TYR A 86 -5.84 13.75 15.40
N ALA A 87 -6.22 13.53 14.14
CA ALA A 87 -6.88 14.56 13.31
C ALA A 87 -8.26 14.93 13.88
N LYS A 88 -9.09 13.93 14.22
CA LYS A 88 -10.43 14.12 14.80
C LYS A 88 -10.41 14.85 16.13
N ARG A 89 -9.37 14.62 16.95
CA ARG A 89 -9.17 15.36 18.22
C ARG A 89 -8.66 16.79 18.02
N GLY A 90 -8.35 17.20 16.78
CA GLY A 90 -7.79 18.50 16.48
C GLY A 90 -6.36 18.70 16.98
N GLU A 91 -5.64 17.60 17.27
CA GLU A 91 -4.28 17.64 17.81
C GLU A 91 -3.24 17.88 16.70
N LEU A 92 -3.49 17.37 15.49
CA LEU A 92 -2.61 17.46 14.34
C LEU A 92 -3.44 17.63 13.06
N ASP A 93 -2.97 18.48 12.15
CA ASP A 93 -3.44 18.47 10.75
C ASP A 93 -2.76 17.30 10.02
N ILE A 94 -3.55 16.30 9.62
CA ILE A 94 -3.06 15.05 9.04
C ILE A 94 -3.63 14.83 7.65
N VAL A 95 -2.76 14.46 6.73
CA VAL A 95 -3.12 13.96 5.39
C VAL A 95 -2.54 12.56 5.25
N THR A 96 -3.33 11.61 4.77
CA THR A 96 -2.83 10.28 4.43
C THR A 96 -2.69 10.15 2.91
N VAL A 97 -1.69 9.39 2.47
CA VAL A 97 -1.52 9.00 1.07
C VAL A 97 -1.51 7.49 0.99
N CYS A 98 -2.34 6.92 0.14
CA CYS A 98 -2.54 5.47 0.01
C CYS A 98 -1.98 4.95 -1.32
N PRO A 99 -0.64 4.80 -1.46
CA PRO A 99 -0.05 4.25 -2.67
C PRO A 99 -0.44 2.77 -2.86
N SER A 100 -0.52 2.36 -4.13
CA SER A 100 -0.67 0.96 -4.53
C SER A 100 0.71 0.32 -4.76
N ILE A 101 0.99 -0.16 -5.97
CA ILE A 101 2.28 -0.71 -6.37
C ILE A 101 3.23 0.45 -6.71
N VAL A 102 4.33 0.55 -5.96
CA VAL A 102 5.34 1.60 -6.17
C VAL A 102 6.47 1.06 -7.03
N ILE A 103 6.37 1.34 -8.33
CA ILE A 103 7.36 0.98 -9.35
C ILE A 103 8.01 2.24 -9.94
N GLY A 104 9.07 2.04 -10.72
CA GLY A 104 9.87 3.09 -11.35
C GLY A 104 11.36 2.90 -11.07
N THR A 105 12.15 3.92 -11.42
CA THR A 105 13.60 3.91 -11.20
C THR A 105 13.93 3.81 -9.71
N MET A 106 14.66 2.77 -9.31
CA MET A 106 15.08 2.59 -7.92
C MET A 106 16.31 3.46 -7.58
N LEU A 107 16.13 4.40 -6.67
CA LEU A 107 17.23 5.20 -6.10
C LEU A 107 18.01 4.45 -5.01
N GLN A 108 17.38 3.49 -4.34
CA GLN A 108 17.96 2.71 -3.25
C GLN A 108 18.67 1.45 -3.77
N PRO A 109 19.76 0.97 -3.15
CA PRO A 109 20.51 -0.19 -3.65
C PRO A 109 19.74 -1.52 -3.55
N THR A 110 18.74 -1.60 -2.67
CA THR A 110 17.93 -2.79 -2.44
C THR A 110 16.63 -2.78 -3.24
N ILE A 111 16.09 -3.96 -3.54
CA ILE A 111 14.78 -4.08 -4.19
C ILE A 111 13.66 -3.94 -3.14
N ASN A 112 12.64 -3.12 -3.42
CA ASN A 112 11.44 -3.07 -2.59
C ASN A 112 10.44 -4.16 -3.03
N SER A 113 9.43 -4.44 -2.21
CA SER A 113 8.44 -5.49 -2.48
C SER A 113 7.68 -5.26 -3.80
N SER A 114 7.31 -4.02 -4.11
CA SER A 114 6.62 -3.66 -5.35
C SER A 114 7.45 -3.92 -6.60
N SER A 115 8.74 -3.54 -6.58
CA SER A 115 9.65 -3.83 -7.69
C SER A 115 9.93 -5.32 -7.81
N LEU A 116 10.06 -6.03 -6.67
CA LEU A 116 10.24 -7.48 -6.66
C LEU A 116 9.04 -8.19 -7.31
N LEU A 117 7.81 -7.77 -7.00
CA LEU A 117 6.60 -8.30 -7.65
C LEU A 117 6.69 -8.18 -9.17
N LEU A 118 6.97 -6.98 -9.68
CA LEU A 118 7.12 -6.74 -11.12
C LEU A 118 8.27 -7.56 -11.72
N LEU A 119 9.42 -7.61 -11.03
CA LEU A 119 10.59 -8.37 -11.48
C LEU A 119 10.26 -9.86 -11.63
N THR A 120 9.52 -10.42 -10.68
CA THR A 120 9.13 -11.84 -10.71
C THR A 120 8.13 -12.10 -11.83
N MET A 121 7.16 -11.21 -12.06
CA MET A 121 6.25 -11.30 -13.20
C MET A 121 6.99 -11.26 -14.55
N LEU A 122 8.09 -10.51 -14.65
CA LEU A 122 8.90 -10.40 -15.87
C LEU A 122 9.84 -11.60 -16.10
N LYS A 123 10.26 -12.28 -15.02
CA LYS A 123 11.21 -13.40 -15.06
C LYS A 123 10.56 -14.76 -15.21
N GLU A 124 9.40 -14.98 -14.60
CA GLU A 124 8.76 -16.29 -14.53
C GLU A 124 7.39 -16.30 -15.22
N ASN A 125 7.03 -17.43 -15.84
CA ASN A 125 5.63 -17.75 -16.12
C ASN A 125 4.91 -18.00 -14.79
N PHE A 126 4.41 -16.92 -14.18
CA PHE A 126 3.28 -16.75 -13.23
C PHE A 126 2.87 -17.85 -12.21
N VAL A 127 3.66 -18.90 -11.91
CA VAL A 127 3.15 -20.03 -11.12
C VAL A 127 3.62 -20.07 -9.65
N ASP A 128 4.82 -19.58 -9.29
CA ASP A 128 5.38 -19.84 -7.94
C ASP A 128 5.53 -18.63 -7.00
N SER A 129 5.24 -17.40 -7.45
CA SER A 129 5.57 -16.19 -6.66
C SER A 129 4.53 -15.74 -5.63
N MET A 130 3.39 -16.45 -5.52
CA MET A 130 2.24 -16.03 -4.71
C MET A 130 2.28 -16.45 -3.24
N HIS A 131 3.34 -17.09 -2.73
CA HIS A 131 3.43 -17.39 -1.30
C HIS A 131 3.57 -16.14 -0.40
N VAL A 132 3.77 -14.95 -0.98
CA VAL A 132 3.79 -13.66 -0.25
C VAL A 132 2.45 -12.92 -0.31
N TYR A 133 1.60 -13.23 -1.31
CA TYR A 133 0.30 -12.62 -1.54
C TYR A 133 -0.68 -13.70 -2.00
N HIS A 134 -1.35 -14.36 -1.03
CA HIS A 134 -2.51 -15.26 -1.11
C HIS A 134 -2.93 -15.83 -2.49
N ASP A 135 -2.93 -17.17 -2.62
CA ASP A 135 -3.21 -18.07 -3.77
C ASP A 135 -4.49 -17.86 -4.64
N SER A 136 -4.92 -16.65 -4.98
CA SER A 136 -5.99 -16.48 -5.98
C SER A 136 -5.93 -15.13 -6.70
N PHE A 137 -5.08 -15.04 -7.72
CA PHE A 137 -5.43 -14.24 -8.89
C PHE A 137 -6.08 -15.22 -9.88
N THR A 138 -7.35 -15.52 -9.65
CA THR A 138 -8.21 -15.83 -10.80
C THR A 138 -8.17 -14.60 -11.68
N GLU A 139 -8.13 -14.76 -13.00
CA GLU A 139 -8.46 -13.69 -13.94
C GLU A 139 -9.84 -13.17 -13.53
N VAL A 140 -9.88 -12.11 -12.73
CA VAL A 140 -11.12 -11.48 -12.31
C VAL A 140 -11.40 -10.49 -13.43
N ASP A 141 -12.39 -10.81 -14.25
CA ASP A 141 -12.95 -9.88 -15.25
C ASP A 141 -13.34 -8.52 -14.60
N ASP A 142 -13.45 -8.48 -13.27
CA ASP A 142 -13.66 -7.30 -12.43
C ASP A 142 -12.42 -6.97 -11.59
N CYS A 143 -11.44 -6.28 -12.17
CA CYS A 143 -10.41 -5.60 -11.36
C CYS A 143 -11.10 -4.50 -10.52
N GLU A 144 -10.88 -4.50 -9.20
CA GLU A 144 -11.38 -3.41 -8.35
C GLU A 144 -10.86 -2.08 -8.87
N LYS A 145 -11.77 -1.24 -9.37
CA LYS A 145 -11.43 0.05 -9.95
C LYS A 145 -11.06 0.99 -8.82
N LEU A 146 -9.88 1.60 -8.89
CA LEU A 146 -9.44 2.64 -7.97
C LEU A 146 -9.62 4.01 -8.63
N SER A 147 -10.17 4.98 -7.91
CA SER A 147 -10.22 6.36 -8.39
C SER A 147 -9.02 7.16 -7.88
N SER A 148 -8.47 8.01 -8.76
CA SER A 148 -7.51 9.07 -8.40
C SER A 148 -8.04 10.46 -8.77
N GLU A 149 -9.34 10.58 -9.04
CA GLU A 149 -9.99 11.80 -9.50
C GLU A 149 -9.74 12.98 -8.54
N LYS A 150 -9.88 12.76 -7.23
CA LYS A 150 -9.60 13.81 -6.23
C LYS A 150 -8.16 14.31 -6.25
N LEU A 151 -7.18 13.43 -6.53
CA LEU A 151 -5.78 13.86 -6.68
C LEU A 151 -5.61 14.70 -7.95
N GLN A 152 -6.24 14.30 -9.05
CA GLN A 152 -6.21 15.03 -10.31
C GLN A 152 -6.89 16.41 -10.16
N ASP A 153 -8.00 16.50 -9.44
CA ASP A 153 -8.70 17.76 -9.12
C ASP A 153 -7.85 18.72 -8.29
N LEU A 154 -6.95 18.18 -7.45
CA LEU A 154 -5.93 18.96 -6.73
C LEU A 154 -4.75 19.38 -7.62
N GLY A 155 -4.81 19.11 -8.93
CA GLY A 155 -3.80 19.45 -9.91
C GLY A 155 -2.63 18.47 -9.99
N TRP A 156 -2.73 17.29 -9.36
CA TRP A 156 -1.69 16.28 -9.47
C TRP A 156 -1.68 15.70 -10.88
N LYS A 157 -0.48 15.66 -11.45
CA LYS A 157 -0.22 14.98 -12.71
C LYS A 157 0.51 13.69 -12.40
N TYR A 158 -0.05 12.57 -12.85
CA TYR A 158 0.60 11.27 -12.74
C TYR A 158 1.36 10.94 -14.03
N ARG A 159 2.38 10.10 -13.91
CA ARG A 159 3.01 9.45 -15.05
C ARG A 159 2.15 8.25 -15.45
N PRO A 160 1.85 8.03 -16.75
CA PRO A 160 1.14 6.84 -17.20
C PRO A 160 1.77 5.54 -16.66
N LEU A 161 0.92 4.54 -16.45
CA LEU A 161 1.37 3.25 -15.92
C LEU A 161 2.38 2.61 -16.88
N GLU A 162 2.13 2.70 -18.19
CA GLU A 162 2.97 2.18 -19.25
C GLU A 162 4.37 2.78 -19.19
N GLU A 163 4.48 4.11 -19.07
CA GLU A 163 5.77 4.80 -18.91
C GLU A 163 6.48 4.37 -17.63
N SER A 164 5.74 4.24 -16.52
CA SER A 164 6.30 3.80 -15.24
C SER A 164 6.84 2.37 -15.30
N ILE A 165 6.18 1.48 -16.05
CA ILE A 165 6.64 0.11 -16.29
C ILE A 165 7.91 0.13 -17.15
N VAL A 166 7.95 0.91 -18.23
CA VAL A 166 9.13 1.05 -19.10
C VAL A 166 10.35 1.49 -18.28
N ASP A 167 10.22 2.54 -17.48
CA ASP A 167 11.31 3.03 -16.61
C ASP A 167 11.78 1.97 -15.61
N SER A 168 10.84 1.19 -15.06
CA SER A 168 11.15 0.09 -14.14
C SER A 168 11.98 -0.98 -14.83
N VAL A 169 11.54 -1.44 -16.01
CA VAL A 169 12.24 -2.46 -16.80
C VAL A 169 13.65 -1.99 -17.15
N MET A 170 13.79 -0.77 -17.67
CA MET A 170 15.10 -0.19 -17.99
C MET A 170 16.00 -0.14 -16.75
N ASN A 171 15.47 0.31 -15.61
CA ASN A 171 16.21 0.35 -14.36
C ASN A 171 16.64 -1.06 -13.89
N TYR A 172 15.80 -2.07 -14.07
CA TYR A 172 16.12 -3.44 -13.70
C TYR A 172 17.22 -4.04 -14.59
N GLU A 173 17.19 -3.76 -15.89
CA GLU A 173 18.25 -4.17 -16.83
C GLU A 173 19.59 -3.50 -16.52
N GLU A 174 19.59 -2.19 -16.29
CA GLU A 174 20.80 -1.42 -15.91
C GLU A 174 21.45 -1.95 -14.64
N ARG A 175 20.63 -2.47 -13.72
CA ARG A 175 21.07 -3.06 -12.46
C ARG A 175 21.47 -4.54 -12.56
N GLY A 176 21.38 -5.14 -13.75
CA GLY A 176 21.61 -6.57 -13.95
C GLY A 176 20.59 -7.46 -13.24
N LEU A 177 19.45 -6.91 -12.84
CA LEU A 177 18.36 -7.65 -12.21
C LEU A 177 17.50 -8.35 -13.25
N LEU A 178 17.40 -7.82 -14.47
CA LEU A 178 16.70 -8.43 -15.60
C LEU A 178 17.66 -8.60 -16.78
N LEU A 179 17.61 -9.74 -17.46
CA LEU A 179 18.41 -9.96 -18.66
C LEU A 179 17.78 -9.22 -19.84
N LYS A 180 18.59 -8.47 -20.59
CA LYS A 180 18.17 -7.90 -21.87
C LYS A 180 17.84 -9.04 -22.84
N LYS A 181 16.64 -9.02 -23.39
CA LYS A 181 16.21 -9.96 -24.44
C LYS A 181 16.75 -9.53 -25.81
#